data_AF-A0A2S9FFX8-F1
#
_entry.id   AF-A0A2S9FFX8-F1
#
_cell.length_a   1.000
_cell.length_b   1.000
_cell.length_c   1.000
_cell.angle_alpha   90.00
_cell.angle_beta   90.00
_cell.angle_gamma   90.00
#
_symmetry.space_group_name_H-M   'P 1'
#
loop_
_entity.id
_entity.type
_entity.pdbx_description
1 polymer ?
#
loop_
_entity_poly.entity_id
_entity_poly.type
_entity_poly.pdbx_seq_one_letter_code
_entity_poly.pdbx_strand_id
1 'polypeptide(L)'
;MTAVASTPYSSVHEVDALSDDALRDLLAYRAAVSGPWLRANFIASIDGAVTFDGSGRKLGTPTDRRVFARLREVADVVLVGATTAAAKPYADMPLTSDAHAWRLSHGLTAGLPVAVVSSRGVIPQQLLENSSAPPIVLVSVEAGARSRRALARSGARVVELAGVPISPAAIRQALGAVGLNRVLVEGGPTLFSQFVS
;
A
#
# COMPACT_ATOMS: atom_id res chain seq x y z
N MET A 1 31.51 19.80 35.40
CA MET A 1 30.19 19.15 35.45
C MET A 1 29.58 19.27 34.06
N THR A 2 29.75 18.25 33.22
CA THR A 2 29.24 18.25 31.85
C THR A 2 27.87 17.59 31.87
N ALA A 3 26.81 18.38 31.68
CA ALA A 3 25.45 17.87 31.56
C ALA A 3 25.35 17.05 30.27
N VAL A 4 25.16 15.74 30.42
CA VAL A 4 24.75 14.88 29.31
C VAL A 4 23.31 15.28 28.99
N ALA A 5 23.09 15.95 27.86
CA ALA A 5 21.76 16.22 27.35
C ALA A 5 21.05 14.86 27.17
N SER A 6 20.02 14.60 27.97
CA SER A 6 19.17 13.43 27.81
C SER A 6 18.48 13.55 26.46
N THR A 7 18.75 12.63 25.55
CA THR A 7 17.98 12.45 24.33
C THR A 7 16.50 12.39 24.70
N PRO A 8 15.62 13.24 24.14
CA PRO A 8 14.21 13.17 24.47
C PRO A 8 13.71 11.76 24.08
N TYR A 9 13.10 11.07 25.05
CA TYR A 9 12.44 9.78 24.81
C TYR A 9 11.38 9.98 23.72
N SER A 10 11.25 9.00 22.82
CA SER A 10 10.11 8.91 21.91
C SER A 10 8.81 9.05 22.71
N SER A 11 7.93 9.96 22.30
CA SER A 11 6.60 10.06 22.89
C SER A 11 5.83 8.79 22.56
N VAL A 12 5.44 8.05 23.60
CA VAL A 12 4.48 6.95 23.46
C VAL A 12 3.11 7.57 23.40
N HIS A 13 2.40 7.35 22.29
CA HIS A 13 1.02 7.79 22.12
C HIS A 13 0.09 6.61 22.36
N GLU A 14 -0.83 6.75 23.32
CA GLU A 14 -1.95 5.84 23.45
C GLU A 14 -2.91 6.08 22.28
N VAL A 15 -3.01 5.12 21.35
CA VAL A 15 -3.84 5.24 20.14
C VAL A 15 -5.30 5.52 20.52
N ASP A 16 -5.77 4.95 21.62
CA ASP A 16 -7.14 5.12 22.11
C ASP A 16 -7.43 6.54 22.62
N ALA A 17 -6.38 7.32 22.93
CA ALA A 17 -6.52 8.73 23.29
C ALA A 17 -6.57 9.67 22.07
N LEU A 18 -6.28 9.17 20.86
CA LEU A 18 -6.35 9.95 19.63
C LEU A 18 -7.74 9.84 19.00
N SER A 19 -8.25 10.96 18.48
CA SER A 19 -9.36 10.90 17.53
C SER A 19 -8.89 10.27 16.21
N ASP A 20 -9.83 9.86 15.37
CA ASP A 20 -9.46 9.31 14.05
C ASP A 20 -8.80 10.35 13.14
N ASP A 21 -9.22 11.62 13.22
CA ASP A 21 -8.55 12.72 12.52
C ASP A 21 -7.12 12.93 13.03
N ALA A 22 -6.93 12.98 14.36
CA ALA A 22 -5.59 13.11 14.94
C ALA A 22 -4.70 11.92 14.57
N LEU A 23 -5.27 10.71 14.45
CA LEU A 23 -4.55 9.53 14.01
C LEU A 23 -4.18 9.61 12.51
N ARG A 24 -5.07 10.12 11.65
CA ARG A 24 -4.73 10.37 10.23
C ARG A 24 -3.65 11.42 10.10
N ASP A 25 -3.74 12.52 10.84
CA ASP A 25 -2.74 13.60 10.82
C ASP A 25 -1.37 13.09 11.29
N LEU A 26 -1.35 12.29 12.36
CA LEU A 26 -0.14 11.63 12.86
C LEU A 26 0.48 10.69 11.81
N LEU A 27 -0.38 9.95 11.09
CA LEU A 27 0.04 9.01 10.07
C LEU A 27 0.24 9.66 8.69
N ALA A 28 -0.05 10.95 8.51
CA ALA A 28 0.01 11.59 7.21
C ALA A 28 1.43 11.56 6.63
N TYR A 29 1.52 11.54 5.30
CA TYR A 29 2.80 11.71 4.62
C TYR A 29 3.24 13.18 4.72
N ARG A 30 4.55 13.43 4.62
CA ARG A 30 5.08 14.80 4.62
C ARG A 30 4.49 15.60 3.46
N ALA A 31 4.12 16.87 3.72
CA ALA A 31 3.42 17.72 2.74
C ALA A 31 4.20 17.96 1.44
N ALA A 32 5.54 18.01 1.50
CA ALA A 32 6.40 18.14 0.33
C ALA A 32 7.13 16.82 0.04
N VAL A 33 6.55 15.99 -0.83
CA VAL A 33 7.22 14.82 -1.40
C VAL A 33 7.75 15.19 -2.79
N SER A 34 9.07 15.13 -2.99
CA SER A 34 9.72 15.38 -4.30
C SER A 34 9.64 14.18 -5.25
N GLY A 35 8.92 13.13 -4.85
CA GLY A 35 8.73 11.87 -5.54
C GLY A 35 8.12 10.83 -4.60
N PRO A 36 7.87 9.59 -5.05
CA PRO A 36 7.13 8.64 -4.25
C PRO A 36 7.83 8.24 -2.94
N TRP A 37 7.12 8.47 -1.85
CA TRP A 37 7.43 8.01 -0.51
C TRP A 37 6.71 6.70 -0.24
N LEU A 38 7.47 5.65 0.00
CA LEU A 38 6.94 4.31 0.28
C LEU A 38 6.96 4.06 1.78
N ARG A 39 5.81 3.68 2.33
CA ARG A 39 5.67 3.18 3.69
C ARG A 39 5.23 1.73 3.64
N ALA A 40 5.96 0.82 4.28
CA ALA A 40 5.51 -0.54 4.45
C ALA A 40 4.69 -0.69 5.73
N ASN A 41 3.60 -1.44 5.67
CA ASN A 41 2.80 -1.79 6.85
C ASN A 41 2.68 -3.31 6.97
N PHE A 42 3.22 -3.85 8.06
CA PHE A 42 3.31 -5.28 8.33
C PHE A 42 3.09 -5.53 9.82
N ILE A 43 2.65 -6.75 10.13
CA ILE A 43 2.53 -7.26 11.49
C ILE A 43 3.41 -8.48 11.65
N ALA A 44 4.07 -8.58 12.80
CA ALA A 44 4.84 -9.75 13.22
C ALA A 44 4.66 -9.95 14.73
N SER A 45 4.80 -11.19 15.19
CA SER A 45 4.97 -11.50 16.61
C SER A 45 6.35 -11.06 17.10
N ILE A 46 6.56 -11.09 18.41
CA ILE A 46 7.82 -10.67 19.06
C ILE A 46 9.03 -11.51 18.62
N ASP A 47 8.81 -12.77 18.26
CA ASP A 47 9.81 -13.70 17.71
C ASP A 47 9.89 -13.67 16.18
N GLY A 48 9.18 -12.73 15.53
CA GLY A 48 9.29 -12.47 14.08
C GLY A 48 8.36 -13.31 13.20
N ALA A 49 7.43 -14.09 13.76
CA ALA A 49 6.46 -14.82 12.96
C ALA A 49 5.42 -13.86 12.35
N VAL A 50 5.15 -14.04 11.05
CA VAL A 50 4.20 -13.19 10.29
C VAL A 50 2.80 -13.80 10.16
N THR A 51 2.60 -14.98 10.76
CA THR A 51 1.31 -15.69 10.76
C THR A 51 1.10 -16.41 12.09
N PHE A 52 -0.15 -16.44 12.54
CA PHE A 52 -0.61 -17.31 13.63
C PHE A 52 -1.70 -18.24 13.08
N ASP A 53 -1.59 -19.56 13.29
CA ASP A 53 -2.39 -20.60 12.63
C ASP A 53 -2.57 -20.37 11.11
N GLY A 54 -1.49 -20.07 10.40
CA GLY A 54 -1.52 -19.87 8.95
C GLY A 54 -2.14 -18.54 8.47
N SER A 55 -2.45 -17.61 9.37
CA SER A 55 -3.01 -16.31 9.01
C SER A 55 -2.37 -15.14 9.76
N GLY A 56 -1.86 -14.15 9.03
CA GLY A 56 -1.37 -12.89 9.62
C GLY A 56 -2.48 -12.08 10.30
N ARG A 57 -3.74 -12.23 9.86
CA ARG A 57 -4.89 -11.53 10.46
C ARG A 57 -5.14 -11.89 11.92
N LYS A 58 -4.74 -13.11 12.33
CA LYS A 58 -4.90 -13.57 13.71
C LYS A 58 -3.89 -12.93 14.66
N LEU A 59 -2.82 -12.30 14.15
CA LEU A 59 -1.90 -11.50 14.96
C LEU A 59 -2.48 -10.12 15.31
N GLY A 60 -3.41 -9.60 14.47
CA GLY A 60 -3.92 -8.23 14.58
C GLY A 60 -4.95 -8.04 15.70
N THR A 61 -4.70 -7.03 16.54
CA THR A 61 -5.62 -6.55 17.59
C THR A 61 -6.66 -5.55 17.03
N PRO A 62 -7.68 -5.15 17.81
CA PRO A 62 -8.56 -4.05 17.39
C PRO A 62 -7.81 -2.75 17.09
N THR A 63 -6.79 -2.41 17.89
CA THR A 63 -5.93 -1.24 17.69
C THR A 63 -5.13 -1.34 16.39
N ASP A 64 -4.55 -2.51 16.09
CA ASP A 64 -3.87 -2.77 14.82
C ASP A 64 -4.81 -2.52 13.63
N ARG A 65 -6.03 -3.03 13.68
CA ARG A 65 -7.03 -2.81 12.61
C ARG A 65 -7.41 -1.34 12.45
N ARG A 66 -7.50 -0.60 13.55
CA ARG A 66 -7.76 0.85 13.53
C ARG A 66 -6.61 1.60 12.85
N VAL A 67 -5.36 1.33 13.22
CA VAL A 67 -4.17 1.93 12.60
C VAL A 67 -4.07 1.53 11.12
N PHE A 68 -4.28 0.25 10.81
CA PHE A 68 -4.29 -0.28 9.44
C PHE A 68 -5.28 0.46 8.53
N ALA A 69 -6.49 0.73 9.03
CA ALA A 69 -7.48 1.52 8.29
C ALA A 69 -7.01 2.96 8.06
N ARG A 70 -6.48 3.65 9.08
CA ARG A 70 -6.00 5.03 8.93
C ARG A 70 -4.78 5.15 8.01
N LEU A 71 -3.89 4.15 8.00
CA LEU A 71 -2.76 4.08 7.08
C LEU A 71 -3.22 4.06 5.61
N ARG A 72 -4.30 3.33 5.30
CA ARG A 72 -4.91 3.33 3.96
C ARG A 72 -5.47 4.70 3.60
N GLU A 73 -6.14 5.34 4.55
CA GLU A 73 -6.85 6.61 4.33
C GLU A 73 -5.93 7.78 4.00
N VAL A 74 -4.66 7.73 4.42
CA VAL A 74 -3.67 8.78 4.15
C VAL A 74 -2.81 8.53 2.91
N ALA A 75 -3.01 7.41 2.21
CA ALA A 75 -2.22 7.02 1.03
C ALA A 75 -2.89 7.46 -0.29
N ASP A 76 -2.07 7.76 -1.30
CA ASP A 76 -2.53 7.92 -2.68
C ASP A 76 -2.88 6.55 -3.28
N VAL A 77 -2.14 5.50 -2.90
CA VAL A 77 -2.27 4.14 -3.48
C VAL A 77 -1.78 3.07 -2.51
N VAL A 78 -2.44 1.91 -2.54
CA VAL A 78 -1.93 0.69 -1.92
C VAL A 78 -1.18 -0.15 -2.95
N LEU A 79 0.11 -0.38 -2.73
CA LEU A 79 0.97 -1.22 -3.54
C LEU A 79 1.02 -2.65 -2.96
N VAL A 80 0.74 -3.62 -3.82
CA VAL A 80 0.63 -5.02 -3.43
C VAL A 80 1.08 -5.98 -4.54
N GLY A 81 1.70 -7.10 -4.18
CA GLY A 81 2.02 -8.19 -5.12
C GLY A 81 0.78 -9.02 -5.49
N ALA A 82 0.73 -9.55 -6.72
CA ALA A 82 -0.45 -10.24 -7.26
C ALA A 82 -1.04 -11.35 -6.37
N THR A 83 -0.20 -12.16 -5.71
CA THR A 83 -0.66 -13.23 -4.80
C THR A 83 -1.40 -12.66 -3.60
N THR A 84 -0.87 -11.60 -2.99
CA THR A 84 -1.50 -10.94 -1.83
C THR A 84 -2.77 -10.20 -2.26
N ALA A 85 -2.78 -9.61 -3.46
CA ALA A 85 -3.93 -8.93 -4.03
C ALA A 85 -5.15 -9.86 -4.23
N ALA A 86 -4.96 -11.19 -4.25
CA ALA A 86 -6.05 -12.15 -4.39
C ALA A 86 -7.03 -12.14 -3.20
N ALA A 87 -6.63 -11.59 -2.04
CA ALA A 87 -7.51 -11.49 -0.90
C ALA A 87 -8.66 -10.48 -1.13
N LYS A 88 -9.87 -10.83 -0.66
CA LYS A 88 -11.11 -10.04 -0.84
C LYS A 88 -10.97 -8.52 -0.61
N PRO A 89 -10.29 -8.01 0.43
CA PRO A 89 -10.32 -6.57 0.71
C PRO A 89 -9.71 -5.67 -0.37
N TYR A 90 -8.83 -6.21 -1.23
CA TYR A 90 -8.19 -5.43 -2.28
C TYR A 90 -9.11 -5.18 -3.48
N ALA A 91 -10.17 -5.97 -3.64
CA ALA A 91 -11.14 -5.77 -4.71
C ALA A 91 -11.95 -4.49 -4.50
N ASP A 92 -12.44 -4.26 -3.28
CA ASP A 92 -13.42 -3.20 -3.02
C ASP A 92 -12.81 -1.95 -2.34
N MET A 93 -11.67 -2.10 -1.66
CA MET A 93 -11.00 -1.05 -0.87
C MET A 93 -11.96 -0.08 -0.17
N PRO A 94 -12.89 -0.59 0.67
CA PRO A 94 -13.94 0.23 1.24
C PRO A 94 -13.36 1.29 2.19
N LEU A 95 -13.83 2.52 2.05
CA LEU A 95 -13.55 3.63 2.95
C LEU A 95 -14.88 4.16 3.52
N THR A 96 -14.83 4.75 4.72
CA THR A 96 -16.00 5.40 5.31
C THR A 96 -16.26 6.76 4.66
N SER A 97 -17.47 7.30 4.82
CA SER A 97 -17.80 8.67 4.38
C SER A 97 -16.90 9.72 5.02
N ASP A 98 -16.59 9.55 6.30
CA ASP A 98 -15.65 10.38 7.05
C ASP A 98 -14.23 10.33 6.45
N ALA A 99 -13.74 9.14 6.10
CA ALA A 99 -12.46 8.99 5.42
C ALA A 99 -12.44 9.66 4.05
N HIS A 100 -13.54 9.59 3.27
CA HIS A 100 -13.66 10.31 2.01
C HIS A 100 -13.58 11.83 2.21
N ALA A 101 -14.27 12.37 3.21
CA ALA A 101 -14.25 13.80 3.54
C ALA A 101 -12.84 14.27 3.94
N TRP A 102 -12.16 13.53 4.82
CA TRP A 102 -10.80 13.83 5.23
C TRP A 102 -9.83 13.78 4.03
N ARG A 103 -9.96 12.77 3.16
CA ARG A 103 -9.12 12.66 1.96
C ARG A 103 -9.26 13.87 1.06
N LEU A 104 -10.49 14.26 0.76
CA LEU A 104 -10.76 15.42 -0.10
C LEU A 104 -10.22 16.73 0.50
N SER A 105 -10.35 16.93 1.82
CA SER A 105 -9.82 18.14 2.48
C SER A 105 -8.28 18.20 2.48
N HIS A 106 -7.60 17.07 2.27
CA HIS A 106 -6.14 16.95 2.20
C HIS A 106 -5.61 16.78 0.76
N GLY A 107 -6.44 17.09 -0.25
CA GLY A 107 -6.06 17.03 -1.66
C GLY A 107 -5.80 15.60 -2.17
N LEU A 108 -6.39 14.59 -1.54
CA LEU A 108 -6.42 13.21 -2.00
C LEU A 108 -7.70 12.94 -2.80
N THR A 109 -7.68 11.92 -3.66
CA THR A 109 -8.89 11.40 -4.28
C THR A 109 -9.78 10.72 -3.24
N ALA A 110 -11.10 10.79 -3.38
CA ALA A 110 -12.01 10.12 -2.47
C ALA A 110 -11.74 8.61 -2.39
N GLY A 111 -11.60 7.92 -3.53
CA GLY A 111 -11.24 6.50 -3.57
C GLY A 111 -9.77 6.23 -3.27
N LEU A 112 -9.48 4.97 -2.93
CA LEU A 112 -8.14 4.45 -2.70
C LEU A 112 -7.78 3.39 -3.76
N PRO A 113 -7.02 3.76 -4.81
CA PRO A 113 -6.63 2.81 -5.84
C PRO A 113 -5.65 1.76 -5.31
N VAL A 114 -5.63 0.60 -5.96
CA VAL A 114 -4.68 -0.49 -5.73
C VAL A 114 -3.74 -0.59 -6.92
N ALA A 115 -2.43 -0.60 -6.65
CA ALA A 115 -1.39 -0.95 -7.60
C ALA A 115 -0.91 -2.37 -7.38
N VAL A 116 -1.07 -3.22 -8.39
CA VAL A 116 -0.70 -4.63 -8.35
C VAL A 116 0.58 -4.87 -9.14
N VAL A 117 1.60 -5.44 -8.50
CA VAL A 117 2.86 -5.84 -9.15
C VAL A 117 2.79 -7.30 -9.57
N SER A 118 3.02 -7.58 -10.86
CA SER A 118 3.04 -8.94 -11.39
C SER A 118 3.99 -9.08 -12.58
N SER A 119 5.18 -9.69 -12.39
CA SER A 119 6.10 -9.91 -13.51
C SER A 119 5.53 -10.85 -14.59
N ARG A 120 4.62 -11.76 -14.22
CA ARG A 120 4.02 -12.72 -15.17
C ARG A 120 2.70 -12.24 -15.79
N GLY A 121 2.21 -11.07 -15.36
CA GLY A 121 0.90 -10.55 -15.79
C GLY A 121 -0.28 -11.39 -15.32
N VAL A 122 -0.10 -12.18 -14.25
CA VAL A 122 -1.20 -12.90 -13.60
C VAL A 122 -1.79 -11.97 -12.55
N ILE A 123 -3.03 -11.53 -12.76
CA ILE A 123 -3.76 -10.62 -11.88
C ILE A 123 -5.07 -11.30 -11.47
N PRO A 124 -5.46 -11.24 -10.18
CA PRO A 124 -6.74 -11.78 -9.72
C PRO A 124 -7.93 -11.17 -10.48
N GLN A 125 -8.83 -12.01 -10.97
CA GLN A 125 -9.93 -11.60 -11.86
C GLN A 125 -10.87 -10.59 -11.18
N GLN A 126 -11.16 -10.75 -9.88
CA GLN A 126 -12.03 -9.83 -9.15
C GLN A 126 -11.52 -8.38 -9.13
N LEU A 127 -10.21 -8.16 -9.29
CA LEU A 127 -9.65 -6.81 -9.39
C LEU A 127 -9.90 -6.22 -10.77
N LEU A 128 -9.84 -7.03 -11.83
CA LEU A 128 -10.06 -6.59 -13.20
C LEU A 128 -11.54 -6.29 -13.50
N GLU A 129 -12.45 -6.88 -12.74
CA GLU A 129 -13.90 -6.71 -12.88
C GLU A 129 -14.45 -5.48 -12.14
N ASN A 130 -13.70 -4.92 -11.18
CA ASN A 130 -14.12 -3.71 -10.48
C ASN A 130 -14.00 -2.47 -11.38
N SER A 131 -15.10 -2.16 -12.07
CA SER A 131 -15.19 -1.01 -12.97
C SER A 131 -15.25 0.33 -12.25
N SER A 132 -15.68 0.35 -10.97
CA SER A 132 -15.78 1.57 -10.17
C SER A 132 -14.42 2.05 -9.63
N ALA A 133 -13.46 1.13 -9.52
CA ALA A 133 -12.10 1.41 -9.07
C ALA A 133 -11.10 0.49 -9.80
N PRO A 134 -10.83 0.74 -11.10
CA PRO A 134 -9.94 -0.11 -11.88
C PRO A 134 -8.52 -0.12 -11.29
N PRO A 135 -7.86 -1.28 -11.17
CA PRO A 135 -6.54 -1.38 -10.58
C PRO A 135 -5.48 -0.82 -11.51
N ILE A 136 -4.36 -0.42 -10.92
CA ILE A 136 -3.14 -0.11 -11.64
C ILE A 136 -2.33 -1.39 -11.70
N VAL A 137 -1.94 -1.85 -12.88
CA VAL A 137 -1.18 -3.09 -13.04
C VAL A 137 0.23 -2.75 -13.49
N LEU A 138 1.22 -3.01 -12.63
CA LEU A 138 2.64 -2.93 -12.96
C LEU A 138 3.08 -4.32 -13.43
N VAL A 139 3.23 -4.49 -14.74
CA VAL A 139 3.53 -5.77 -15.39
C VAL A 139 4.85 -5.71 -16.13
N SER A 140 5.56 -6.83 -16.21
CA SER A 140 6.80 -6.86 -16.97
C SER A 140 6.54 -6.98 -18.49
N VAL A 141 7.36 -6.32 -19.31
CA VAL A 141 7.29 -6.46 -20.79
C VAL A 141 7.62 -7.90 -21.24
N GLU A 142 8.38 -8.62 -20.42
CA GLU A 142 8.72 -10.04 -20.59
C GLU A 142 7.57 -10.99 -20.17
N ALA A 143 6.46 -10.45 -19.65
CA ALA A 143 5.25 -11.25 -19.41
C ALA A 143 4.73 -11.85 -20.72
N GLY A 144 4.18 -13.07 -20.62
CA GLY A 144 3.65 -13.80 -21.77
C GLY A 144 2.65 -12.98 -22.58
N ALA A 145 2.75 -13.03 -23.91
CA ALA A 145 1.93 -12.20 -24.80
C ALA A 145 0.42 -12.38 -24.59
N ARG A 146 -0.03 -13.58 -24.16
CA ARG A 146 -1.43 -13.82 -23.80
C ARG A 146 -1.85 -12.98 -22.59
N SER A 147 -1.05 -12.94 -21.53
CA SER A 147 -1.31 -12.17 -20.31
C SER A 147 -1.35 -10.67 -20.63
N ARG A 148 -0.36 -10.15 -21.36
CA ARG A 148 -0.33 -8.73 -21.76
C ARG A 148 -1.54 -8.33 -22.60
N ARG A 149 -1.94 -9.17 -23.57
CA ARG A 149 -3.18 -8.95 -24.34
C ARG A 149 -4.45 -9.01 -23.50
N ALA A 150 -4.49 -9.86 -22.47
CA ALA A 150 -5.64 -9.92 -21.55
C ALA A 150 -5.74 -8.63 -20.72
N LEU A 151 -4.61 -8.16 -20.18
CA LEU A 151 -4.55 -6.90 -19.43
C LEU A 151 -4.90 -5.69 -20.29
N ALA A 152 -4.39 -5.62 -21.54
CA ALA A 152 -4.70 -4.55 -22.47
C ALA A 152 -6.19 -4.46 -22.86
N ARG A 153 -6.94 -5.56 -22.72
CA ARG A 153 -8.40 -5.60 -22.95
C ARG A 153 -9.22 -5.45 -21.67
N SER A 154 -8.57 -5.38 -20.51
CA SER A 154 -9.23 -5.17 -19.23
C SER A 154 -9.49 -3.69 -18.98
N GLY A 155 -10.29 -3.37 -17.95
CA GLY A 155 -10.46 -2.00 -17.48
C GLY A 155 -9.27 -1.45 -16.67
N ALA A 156 -8.23 -2.25 -16.42
CA ALA A 156 -7.09 -1.84 -15.61
C ALA A 156 -6.19 -0.80 -16.29
N ARG A 157 -5.58 0.07 -15.49
CA ARG A 157 -4.51 0.96 -15.97
C ARG A 157 -3.19 0.21 -15.96
N VAL A 158 -2.79 -0.29 -17.14
CA VAL A 158 -1.59 -1.13 -17.29
C VAL A 158 -0.34 -0.27 -17.53
N VAL A 159 0.72 -0.53 -16.79
CA VAL A 159 2.06 0.04 -16.99
C VAL A 159 3.03 -1.11 -17.22
N GLU A 160 3.59 -1.19 -18.43
CA GLU A 160 4.61 -2.19 -18.76
C GLU A 160 6.00 -1.69 -18.33
N LEU A 161 6.75 -2.53 -17.62
CA LEU A 161 8.08 -2.22 -17.07
C LEU A 161 9.08 -3.29 -17.49
N ALA A 162 10.35 -2.95 -17.64
CA ALA A 162 11.40 -3.94 -17.91
C ALA A 162 11.76 -4.75 -16.65
N GLY A 163 12.16 -6.01 -16.85
CA GLY A 163 12.81 -6.84 -15.84
C GLY A 163 11.91 -7.87 -15.15
N VAL A 164 12.52 -9.00 -14.79
CA VAL A 164 11.90 -10.10 -14.03
C VAL A 164 12.86 -10.53 -12.91
N PRO A 165 12.63 -10.13 -11.64
CA PRO A 165 11.53 -9.30 -11.18
C PRO A 165 11.63 -7.83 -11.64
N ILE A 166 10.50 -7.11 -11.59
CA ILE A 166 10.47 -5.67 -11.83
C ILE A 166 11.23 -4.99 -10.69
N SER A 167 12.15 -4.07 -11.00
CA SER A 167 12.98 -3.45 -9.97
C SER A 167 12.20 -2.46 -9.09
N PRO A 168 12.57 -2.31 -7.80
CA PRO A 168 12.02 -1.28 -6.91
C PRO A 168 12.09 0.14 -7.49
N ALA A 169 13.20 0.45 -8.18
CA ALA A 169 13.39 1.73 -8.84
C ALA A 169 12.38 1.95 -9.98
N ALA A 170 12.14 0.93 -10.82
CA ALA A 170 11.14 1.00 -11.87
C ALA A 170 9.72 1.16 -11.32
N ILE A 171 9.38 0.44 -10.23
CA ILE A 171 8.09 0.60 -9.54
C ILE A 171 7.93 2.03 -9.03
N ARG A 172 8.95 2.57 -8.34
CA ARG A 172 8.92 3.94 -7.81
C ARG A 172 8.78 4.96 -8.93
N GLN A 173 9.52 4.82 -10.03
CA GLN A 173 9.43 5.72 -11.18
C GLN A 173 8.04 5.67 -11.83
N ALA A 174 7.48 4.47 -12.00
CA ALA A 174 6.15 4.29 -12.58
C ALA A 174 5.06 4.98 -11.75
N LEU A 175 5.11 4.84 -10.42
CA LEU A 175 4.16 5.49 -9.50
C LEU A 175 4.28 7.02 -9.54
N GLY A 176 5.51 7.54 -9.57
CA GLY A 176 5.76 8.98 -9.68
C GLY A 176 5.28 9.57 -10.99
N ALA A 177 5.45 8.85 -12.10
CA ALA A 177 4.99 9.29 -13.43
C ALA A 177 3.45 9.45 -13.52
N VAL A 178 2.70 8.75 -12.66
CA VAL A 178 1.23 8.87 -12.57
C VAL A 178 0.77 9.70 -11.36
N GLY A 179 1.69 10.42 -10.72
CA GLY A 179 1.40 11.34 -9.61
C GLY A 179 1.08 10.67 -8.27
N LEU A 180 1.32 9.37 -8.12
CA LEU A 180 1.05 8.63 -6.89
C LEU A 180 2.30 8.62 -6.01
N ASN A 181 2.36 9.58 -5.07
CA ASN A 181 3.56 9.83 -4.29
C ASN A 181 3.47 9.34 -2.84
N ARG A 182 2.27 9.07 -2.33
CA ARG A 182 2.03 8.57 -0.97
C ARG A 182 1.66 7.09 -1.07
N VAL A 183 2.66 6.22 -1.02
CA VAL A 183 2.51 4.80 -1.35
C VAL A 183 2.51 3.96 -0.09
N LEU A 184 1.45 3.18 0.14
CA LEU A 184 1.38 2.19 1.22
C LEU A 184 1.66 0.80 0.65
N VAL A 185 2.72 0.15 1.11
CA VAL A 185 3.11 -1.20 0.71
C VAL A 185 2.57 -2.20 1.73
N GLU A 186 1.59 -3.01 1.31
CA GLU A 186 0.97 -4.06 2.14
C GLU A 186 1.49 -5.48 1.81
N GLY A 187 2.56 -5.55 1.00
CA GLY A 187 3.30 -6.77 0.67
C GLY A 187 2.98 -7.35 -0.71
N GLY A 188 3.09 -8.66 -0.95
CA GLY A 188 3.52 -9.70 -0.02
C GLY A 188 5.01 -9.69 0.31
N PRO A 189 5.48 -10.69 1.10
CA PRO A 189 6.86 -10.77 1.57
C PRO A 189 7.92 -10.67 0.46
N THR A 190 7.66 -11.27 -0.71
CA THR A 190 8.58 -11.17 -1.87
C THR A 190 8.72 -9.75 -2.38
N LEU A 191 7.61 -9.00 -2.51
CA LEU A 191 7.65 -7.62 -2.96
C LEU A 191 8.35 -6.74 -1.91
N PHE A 192 8.01 -6.91 -0.64
CA PHE A 192 8.65 -6.16 0.44
C PHE A 192 10.16 -6.43 0.54
N SER A 193 10.58 -7.70 0.44
CA SER A 193 12.00 -8.07 0.43
C SER A 193 12.78 -7.35 -0.68
N GLN A 194 12.19 -7.17 -1.86
CA GLN A 194 12.83 -6.42 -2.95
C GLN A 194 13.09 -4.95 -2.59
N PHE A 195 12.25 -4.32 -1.75
CA PHE A 195 12.43 -2.92 -1.35
C PHE A 195 13.46 -2.71 -0.25
N VAL A 196 13.81 -3.76 0.51
CA VAL A 196 14.71 -3.68 1.68
C VAL A 196 16.04 -4.42 1.48
N SER A 197 16.24 -5.05 0.32
CA SER A 197 17.50 -5.68 -0.08
C SER A 197 18.33 -4.70 -0.91
#